data_AF-A0A659SCQ0-F1
#
_entry.id   AF-A0A659SCQ0-F1
#
_cell.length_a   1.000
_cell.length_b   1.000
_cell.length_c   1.000
_cell.angle_alpha   90.00
_cell.angle_beta   90.00
_cell.angle_gamma   90.00
#
_symmetry.space_group_name_H-M   'P 1'
#
loop_
_entity.id
_entity.type
_entity.pdbx_description
1 polymer ?
#
loop_
_entity_poly.entity_id
_entity_poly.type
_entity_poly.pdbx_seq_one_letter_code
_entity_poly.pdbx_strand_id
1 'polypeptide(L)'
;FEMQQNEPEDHFGSLLLLAAWLAENDRHHECEQLLAWHLFPWSSRFLDVFIDHAGHPFYQALGQLARLTLAQWQAQLIIPVAVKPLFR
;
A
#
# COMPACT_ATOMS: atom_id res chain seq x y z
N PHE A 1 -2.70 6.16 -29.32
CA PHE A 1 -3.30 6.78 -28.13
C PHE A 1 -2.31 6.61 -26.98
N GLU A 2 -1.31 7.46 -26.90
CA GLU A 2 -0.53 7.58 -25.66
C GLU A 2 -1.43 8.34 -24.69
N MET A 3 -1.97 7.65 -23.68
CA MET A 3 -2.45 8.36 -22.52
C MET A 3 -1.22 9.03 -21.91
N GLN A 4 -1.19 10.36 -21.81
CA GLN A 4 -0.26 11.04 -20.91
C GLN A 4 -0.62 10.64 -19.47
N GLN A 5 -0.15 9.46 -19.05
CA GLN A 5 -0.17 9.05 -17.66
C GLN A 5 0.89 9.87 -16.93
N ASN A 6 0.47 11.03 -16.43
CA ASN A 6 1.29 11.91 -15.60
C ASN A 6 0.99 11.72 -14.09
N GLU A 7 0.26 10.66 -13.74
CA GLU A 7 0.03 10.32 -12.33
C GLU A 7 1.23 9.53 -11.80
N PRO A 8 1.74 9.86 -10.61
CA PRO A 8 2.78 9.07 -9.96
C PRO A 8 2.33 7.61 -9.76
N GLU A 9 3.20 6.66 -10.09
CA GLU A 9 2.92 5.23 -10.00
C GLU A 9 2.84 4.74 -8.54
N ASP A 10 3.22 5.56 -7.57
CA ASP A 10 3.26 5.27 -6.14
C ASP A 10 1.99 5.69 -5.38
N HIS A 11 0.92 6.05 -6.08
CA HIS A 11 -0.38 6.29 -5.46
C HIS A 11 -0.87 5.03 -4.71
N PHE A 12 -1.23 5.20 -3.42
CA PHE A 12 -1.57 4.10 -2.51
C PHE A 12 -2.63 3.14 -3.08
N GLY A 13 -3.73 3.68 -3.61
CA GLY A 13 -4.80 2.85 -4.19
C GLY A 13 -4.36 2.12 -5.46
N SER A 14 -3.50 2.75 -6.27
CA SER A 14 -3.02 2.16 -7.53
C SER A 14 -2.06 1.01 -7.27
N LEU A 15 -1.20 1.13 -6.25
CA LEU A 15 -0.35 0.02 -5.78
C LEU A 15 -1.16 -1.16 -5.25
N LEU A 16 -2.26 -0.91 -4.52
CA LEU A 16 -3.16 -1.99 -4.07
C LEU A 16 -3.85 -2.70 -5.24
N LEU A 17 -4.27 -1.95 -6.27
CA LEU A 17 -4.83 -2.53 -7.48
C LEU A 17 -3.79 -3.36 -8.26
N LEU A 18 -2.55 -2.89 -8.34
CA LEU A 18 -1.47 -3.66 -8.95
C LEU A 18 -1.16 -4.94 -8.15
N ALA A 19 -1.17 -4.87 -6.81
CA ALA A 19 -1.00 -6.05 -5.96
C ALA A 19 -2.10 -7.09 -6.20
N ALA A 20 -3.36 -6.65 -6.28
CA ALA A 20 -4.49 -7.52 -6.61
C ALA A 20 -4.31 -8.16 -7.99
N TRP A 21 -3.96 -7.36 -9.01
CA TRP A 21 -3.72 -7.86 -10.35
C TRP A 21 -2.57 -8.89 -10.41
N LEU A 22 -1.46 -8.64 -9.71
CA LEU A 22 -0.35 -9.59 -9.63
C LEU A 22 -0.79 -10.90 -8.96
N ALA A 23 -1.57 -10.83 -7.89
CA ALA A 23 -2.10 -11.99 -7.21
C ALA A 23 -3.06 -12.81 -8.09
N GLU A 24 -3.93 -12.14 -8.85
CA GLU A 24 -4.86 -12.77 -9.81
C GLU A 24 -4.17 -13.43 -11.00
N ASN A 25 -2.94 -13.02 -11.32
CA ASN A 25 -2.14 -13.56 -12.42
C ASN A 25 -1.04 -14.54 -11.93
N ASP A 26 -1.17 -15.09 -10.73
CA ASP A 26 -0.22 -16.03 -10.11
C ASP A 26 1.22 -15.49 -9.97
N ARG A 27 1.40 -14.16 -10.01
CA ARG A 27 2.69 -13.46 -9.89
C ARG A 27 3.01 -13.14 -8.44
N HIS A 28 2.98 -14.16 -7.58
CA HIS A 28 3.09 -13.99 -6.13
C HIS A 28 4.44 -13.40 -5.71
N HIS A 29 5.53 -13.77 -6.37
CA HIS A 29 6.85 -13.24 -6.03
C HIS A 29 6.94 -11.73 -6.27
N GLU A 30 6.44 -11.25 -7.42
CA GLU A 30 6.39 -9.82 -7.72
C GLU A 30 5.41 -9.08 -6.82
N CYS A 31 4.31 -9.73 -6.41
CA CYS A 31 3.38 -9.16 -5.43
C CYS A 31 4.08 -8.95 -4.08
N GLU A 32 4.81 -9.94 -3.57
CA GLU A 32 5.58 -9.80 -2.33
C GLU A 32 6.64 -8.70 -2.44
N GLN A 33 7.36 -8.60 -3.56
CA GLN A 33 8.33 -7.53 -3.81
C GLN A 33 7.67 -6.14 -3.83
N LEU A 34 6.53 -6.01 -4.52
CA LEU A 34 5.76 -4.76 -4.57
C LEU A 34 5.36 -4.32 -3.16
N LEU A 35 4.80 -5.24 -2.37
CA LEU A 35 4.38 -4.95 -1.01
C LEU A 35 5.58 -4.58 -0.12
N ALA A 36 6.64 -5.39 -0.11
CA ALA A 36 7.79 -5.23 0.78
C ALA A 36 8.63 -3.98 0.47
N TRP A 37 8.79 -3.61 -0.80
CA TRP A 37 9.76 -2.58 -1.21
C TRP A 37 9.12 -1.27 -1.66
N HIS A 38 7.86 -1.31 -2.09
CA HIS A 38 7.18 -0.16 -2.68
C HIS A 38 5.95 0.32 -1.91
N LEU A 39 5.30 -0.52 -1.09
CA LEU A 39 4.15 -0.12 -0.29
C LEU A 39 4.46 -0.02 1.21
N PHE A 40 4.86 -1.12 1.85
CA PHE A 40 5.06 -1.20 3.30
C PHE A 40 6.13 -0.26 3.89
N PRO A 41 7.16 0.20 3.16
CA PRO A 41 8.10 1.16 3.72
C PRO A 41 7.48 2.48 4.20
N TRP A 42 6.29 2.87 3.70
CA TRP A 42 5.64 4.14 4.02
C TRP A 42 4.14 4.05 4.28
N SER A 43 3.47 2.95 3.88
CA SER A 43 2.01 2.82 3.97
C SER A 43 1.46 2.95 5.40
N SER A 44 2.19 2.44 6.41
CA SER A 44 1.76 2.58 7.81
C SER A 44 1.68 4.05 8.21
N ARG A 45 2.72 4.83 7.87
CA ARG A 45 2.75 6.27 8.16
C ARG A 45 1.66 7.02 7.42
N PHE A 46 1.45 6.70 6.15
CA PHE A 46 0.35 7.25 5.36
C PHE A 46 -1.00 6.98 6.02
N LEU A 47 -1.27 5.73 6.43
CA LEU A 47 -2.53 5.34 7.05
C LEU A 47 -2.74 5.99 8.41
N ASP A 48 -1.70 6.14 9.23
CA ASP A 48 -1.82 6.82 10.53
C ASP A 48 -2.24 8.29 10.34
N VAL A 49 -1.55 9.02 9.45
CA VAL A 49 -1.91 10.42 9.15
C VAL A 49 -3.30 10.51 8.51
N PHE A 50 -3.63 9.59 7.60
CA PHE A 50 -4.93 9.54 6.93
C PHE A 50 -6.08 9.32 7.92
N ILE A 51 -5.94 8.38 8.85
CA ILE A 51 -6.96 8.11 9.88
C ILE A 51 -7.15 9.32 10.78
N ASP A 52 -6.05 9.94 11.23
CA ASP A 52 -6.09 11.10 12.14
C ASP A 52 -6.75 12.32 11.50
N HIS A 53 -6.60 12.50 10.18
CA HIS A 53 -7.10 13.67 9.43
C HIS A 53 -8.28 13.36 8.50
N ALA A 54 -8.88 12.17 8.60
CA ALA A 54 -9.94 11.73 7.68
C ALA A 54 -11.16 12.66 7.64
N GLY A 55 -11.42 13.40 8.73
CA GLY A 55 -12.51 14.39 8.82
C GLY A 55 -13.93 13.82 8.71
N HIS A 56 -14.07 12.52 8.46
CA HIS A 56 -15.36 11.84 8.32
C HIS A 56 -15.27 10.38 8.81
N PRO A 57 -16.24 9.88 9.61
CA PRO A 57 -16.19 8.54 10.20
C PRO A 57 -16.01 7.41 9.19
N PHE A 58 -16.61 7.54 8.00
CA PHE A 58 -16.45 6.56 6.92
C PHE A 58 -14.98 6.37 6.52
N TYR A 59 -14.26 7.47 6.24
CA TYR A 59 -12.86 7.40 5.82
C TYR A 59 -11.93 7.00 6.97
N GLN A 60 -12.29 7.35 8.21
CA GLN A 60 -11.58 6.88 9.39
C GLN A 60 -11.67 5.35 9.51
N ALA A 61 -12.88 4.78 9.38
CA ALA A 61 -13.09 3.34 9.41
C ALA A 61 -12.43 2.63 8.22
N LEU A 62 -12.46 3.23 7.02
CA LEU A 62 -11.75 2.73 5.85
C LEU A 62 -10.24 2.62 6.10
N GLY A 63 -9.63 3.68 6.63
CA GLY A 63 -8.21 3.69 6.96
C GLY A 63 -7.85 2.64 8.01
N GLN A 64 -8.68 2.48 9.04
CA GLN A 64 -8.48 1.45 10.07
C GLN A 64 -8.56 0.04 9.49
N LEU A 65 -9.55 -0.23 8.63
CA LEU A 65 -9.68 -1.51 7.95
C LEU A 65 -8.45 -1.80 7.08
N ALA A 66 -8.01 -0.82 6.29
CA ALA A 66 -6.80 -0.95 5.48
C ALA A 66 -5.57 -1.25 6.35
N ARG A 67 -5.39 -0.53 7.47
CA ARG A 67 -4.26 -0.74 8.39
C ARG A 67 -4.24 -2.15 8.97
N LEU A 68 -5.39 -2.67 9.42
CA LEU A 68 -5.48 -4.02 9.95
C LEU A 68 -5.20 -5.09 8.88
N THR A 69 -5.76 -4.93 7.68
CA THR A 69 -5.54 -5.85 6.56
C THR A 69 -4.08 -5.89 6.14
N LEU A 70 -3.45 -4.72 5.96
CA LEU A 70 -2.05 -4.62 5.52
C LEU A 70 -1.09 -5.13 6.59
N ALA A 71 -1.37 -4.91 7.88
CA ALA A 71 -0.57 -5.47 8.96
C ALA A 71 -0.57 -7.00 8.95
N GLN A 72 -1.73 -7.62 8.67
CA GLN A 72 -1.83 -9.06 8.54
C GLN A 72 -1.01 -9.60 7.35
N TRP A 73 -1.06 -8.91 6.20
CA TRP A 73 -0.25 -9.29 5.04
C TRP A 73 1.24 -9.13 5.30
N GLN A 74 1.66 -8.04 5.93
CA GLN A 74 3.06 -7.80 6.28
C GLN A 74 3.61 -8.88 7.24
N ALA A 75 2.79 -9.39 8.16
CA ALA A 75 3.18 -10.47 9.07
C ALA A 75 3.39 -11.83 8.36
N GLN A 76 2.83 -11.99 7.16
CA GLN A 76 2.96 -13.21 6.35
C GLN A 76 4.09 -13.13 5.31
N LEU A 77 4.70 -11.94 5.12
CA LEU A 77 5.81 -11.78 4.20
C LEU A 77 7.06 -12.51 4.67
N ILE A 78 7.67 -13.23 3.73
CA ILE A 78 8.98 -13.86 3.93
C ILE A 78 10.11 -12.87 3.63
N ILE A 79 9.89 -11.97 2.67
CA ILE A 79 10.85 -10.95 2.25
C ILE A 79 10.84 -9.79 3.26
N PRO A 80 12.01 -9.30 3.71
CA PRO A 80 12.06 -8.17 4.63
C PRO A 80 11.54 -6.89 3.95
N VAL A 81 10.76 -6.12 4.71
CA VAL A 81 10.32 -4.78 4.29
C VAL A 81 11.53 -3.85 4.21
N ALA A 82 11.61 -3.06 3.13
CA ALA A 82 12.71 -2.13 2.95
C ALA A 82 12.65 -1.01 4.00
N VAL A 83 13.75 -0.81 4.74
CA VAL A 83 13.87 0.28 5.72
C VAL A 83 14.20 1.57 4.98
N LYS A 84 13.29 2.55 5.03
CA LYS A 84 13.46 3.87 4.40
C LYS A 84 13.18 4.98 5.43
N PRO A 85 13.96 6.07 5.44
CA PRO A 85 13.63 7.22 6.28
C PRO A 85 12.31 7.84 5.82
N LEU A 86 11.47 8.20 6.79
CA LEU A 86 10.23 8.93 6.56
C LEU A 86 10.45 10.40 6.87
N PHE A 87 10.09 11.27 5.94
CA PHE A 87 10.32 12.72 6.06
C PHE A 87 9.06 13.50 6.46
N ARG A 88 7.92 12.82 6.63
CA ARG A 88 6.63 13.41 7.05
C ARG A 88 5.84 12.45 7.91
#